data_AF-A0A271M8H4-F1
#
_entry.id   AF-A0A271M8H4-F1
#
_cell.length_a   1.000
_cell.length_b   1.000
_cell.length_c   1.000
_cell.angle_alpha   90.00
_cell.angle_beta   90.00
_cell.angle_gamma   90.00
#
_symmetry.space_group_name_H-M   'P 1'
#
loop_
_entity.id
_entity.type
_entity.pdbx_description
1 polymer ?
#
loop_
_entity_poly.entity_id
_entity_poly.type
_entity_poly.pdbx_seq_one_letter_code
_entity_poly.pdbx_strand_id
1 'polypeptide(L)' 'MEEVDVFGSANWIGILSTIFVILCFYFSLTFFQHLKSDNERMINQSKLAAVICLAIALLVPAIYNLYIFNKMMQ' A
#
# COMPACT_ATOMS: atom_id res chain seq x y z
N MET A 1 25.12 -2.10 -16.91
CA MET A 1 24.62 -2.94 -15.79
C MET A 1 23.57 -2.21 -14.93
N GLU A 2 23.25 -0.94 -15.20
CA GLU A 2 22.26 -0.16 -14.43
C GLU A 2 20.79 -0.36 -14.90
N GLU A 3 20.55 -0.71 -16.17
CA GLU A 3 19.18 -0.90 -16.70
C GLU A 3 18.46 -2.13 -16.10
N VAL A 4 19.21 -3.17 -15.73
CA VAL A 4 18.65 -4.40 -15.13
C VAL A 4 18.16 -4.15 -13.69
N ASP A 5 18.80 -3.22 -12.98
CA ASP A 5 18.45 -2.87 -11.60
C ASP A 5 17.15 -2.04 -11.54
N VAL A 6 16.94 -1.16 -12.53
CA VAL A 6 15.70 -0.37 -12.67
C VAL A 6 14.51 -1.24 -13.08
N PHE A 7 14.69 -2.18 -14.02
CA PHE A 7 13.63 -3.12 -14.41
C PHE A 7 13.26 -4.09 -13.28
N GLY A 8 14.25 -4.56 -12.52
CA GLY A 8 14.04 -5.39 -11.34
C GLY A 8 13.27 -4.64 -10.25
N SER A 9 13.75 -3.45 -9.86
CA SER A 9 13.11 -2.63 -8.82
C SER A 9 11.70 -2.16 -9.21
N ALA A 10 11.46 -1.77 -10.46
CA ALA A 10 10.12 -1.40 -10.95
C ALA A 10 9.13 -2.57 -10.87
N ASN A 11 9.56 -3.79 -11.23
CA ASN A 11 8.73 -4.98 -11.13
C ASN A 11 8.42 -5.34 -9.66
N TRP A 12 9.41 -5.21 -8.77
CA TRP A 12 9.22 -5.42 -7.33
C TRP A 12 8.28 -4.39 -6.70
N ILE A 13 8.31 -3.13 -7.14
CA ILE A 13 7.36 -2.09 -6.69
C ILE A 13 5.93 -2.40 -7.15
N GLY A 14 5.74 -2.89 -8.38
CA GLY A 14 4.44 -3.33 -8.87
C GLY A 14 3.87 -4.49 -8.05
N ILE A 15 4.70 -5.49 -7.73
CA ILE A 15 4.34 -6.62 -6.85
C ILE A 15 3.97 -6.10 -5.45
N LEU A 16 4.79 -5.22 -4.87
CA LEU A 16 4.56 -4.64 -3.55
C LEU A 16 3.23 -3.86 -3.51
N SER A 17 2.95 -3.05 -4.53
CA SER A 17 1.69 -2.31 -4.67
C SER A 17 0.50 -3.26 -4.74
N THR A 18 0.60 -4.34 -5.52
CA THR A 18 -0.47 -5.35 -5.64
C THR A 18 -0.77 -6.04 -4.31
N ILE A 19 0.28 -6.41 -3.56
CA ILE A 19 0.13 -7.00 -2.22
C ILE A 19 -0.57 -6.02 -1.27
N PHE A 20 -0.19 -4.74 -1.32
CA PHE A 20 -0.81 -3.68 -0.53
C PHE A 20 -2.29 -3.49 -0.87
N VAL A 21 -2.67 -3.56 -2.14
CA VAL A 21 -4.07 -3.50 -2.57
C VAL A 21 -4.86 -4.70 -2.02
N ILE A 22 -4.32 -5.92 -2.11
CA ILE A 22 -4.94 -7.13 -1.55
C ILE A 22 -5.12 -7.00 -0.03
N LEU A 23 -4.11 -6.53 0.69
CA LEU A 23 -4.18 -6.27 2.13
C LEU A 23 -5.24 -5.22 2.48
N CYS A 24 -5.37 -4.18 1.66
CA CYS A 24 -6.38 -3.15 1.87
C CYS A 24 -7.81 -3.69 1.69
N PHE A 25 -8.03 -4.56 0.70
CA PHE A 25 -9.31 -5.28 0.53
C PHE A 25 -9.59 -6.23 1.68
N TYR A 26 -8.57 -6.97 2.14
CA TYR A 26 -8.70 -7.86 3.30
C TYR A 26 -9.11 -7.07 4.54
N PHE A 27 -8.43 -5.95 4.84
CA PHE A 27 -8.79 -5.07 5.95
C PHE A 27 -10.19 -4.48 5.82
N SER A 28 -10.61 -4.12 4.60
CA SER A 28 -11.97 -3.62 4.35
C SER A 28 -13.03 -4.69 4.61
N LEU A 29 -12.79 -5.94 4.17
CA LEU A 29 -13.67 -7.08 4.45
C LEU A 29 -13.70 -7.41 5.95
N THR A 30 -12.53 -7.42 6.60
CA THR A 30 -12.41 -7.60 8.05
C THR A 30 -13.18 -6.51 8.82
N PHE A 31 -13.13 -5.26 8.38
CA PHE A 31 -13.93 -4.17 8.97
C PHE A 31 -15.43 -4.46 8.88
N PHE A 32 -15.95 -4.86 7.71
CA PHE A 32 -17.36 -5.25 7.56
C PHE A 32 -17.74 -6.45 8.43
N GLN A 33 -16.84 -7.42 8.59
CA GLN A 33 -17.06 -8.60 9.41
C GLN A 33 -17.16 -8.27 10.91
N HIS A 34 -16.35 -7.31 11.39
CA HIS A 34 -16.43 -6.79 12.76
C HIS A 34 -17.66 -5.90 12.98
N LEU A 35 -18.09 -5.16 11.95
CA LEU A 35 -19.32 -4.37 11.99
C LEU A 35 -20.55 -5.24 12.23
N LYS A 36 -20.53 -6.48 11.73
CA LYS A 36 -21.57 -7.49 11.96
C LYS A 36 -21.48 -8.14 13.36
N SER A 37 -20.32 -8.08 14.02
CA SER A 37 -20.08 -8.76 15.30
C SER A 37 -20.24 -7.85 16.53
N ASP A 38 -20.70 -6.60 16.36
CA ASP A 38 -20.94 -5.59 17.42
C ASP A 38 -19.73 -5.29 18.34
N ASN A 39 -18.51 -5.64 17.90
CA ASN A 39 -17.29 -5.45 18.69
C ASN A 39 -16.66 -4.07 18.39
N GLU A 40 -17.18 -3.00 19.01
CA GLU A 40 -16.75 -1.60 18.77
C GLU A 40 -15.23 -1.37 18.81
N ARG A 41 -14.50 -2.06 19.70
CA ARG A 41 -13.04 -1.94 19.81
C ARG A 41 -12.30 -2.42 18.56
N MET A 42 -12.72 -3.55 17.98
CA MET A 42 -12.07 -4.12 16.79
C MET A 42 -12.48 -3.39 15.51
N ILE A 43 -13.66 -2.77 15.48
CA ILE A 43 -14.12 -1.92 14.37
C ILE A 43 -13.21 -0.70 14.20
N ASN A 44 -12.89 0.02 15.28
CA ASN A 44 -12.02 1.20 15.20
C ASN A 44 -10.57 0.85 14.83
N GLN A 45 -10.04 -0.28 15.31
CA GLN A 45 -8.69 -0.72 14.94
C GLN A 45 -8.61 -1.15 13.47
N SER A 46 -9.60 -1.91 12.98
CA SER A 46 -9.63 -2.35 11.58
C SER A 46 -9.82 -1.19 10.62
N LYS A 47 -10.64 -0.18 10.97
CA LYS A 47 -10.75 1.07 10.19
C LYS A 47 -9.42 1.80 10.07
N LEU A 48 -8.72 1.99 11.19
CA LEU A 48 -7.46 2.73 11.21
C LEU A 48 -6.35 1.97 10.47
N ALA A 49 -6.31 0.64 10.61
CA ALA A 49 -5.37 -0.21 9.88
C ALA A 49 -5.65 -0.24 8.36
N ALA A 50 -6.93 -0.24 7.93
CA ALA A 50 -7.29 -0.11 6.52
C ALA A 50 -6.79 1.22 5.93
N VAL A 51 -7.01 2.32 6.64
CA VAL A 51 -6.58 3.67 6.22
C VAL A 51 -5.05 3.76 6.14
N ILE A 52 -4.33 3.22 7.13
CA ILE A 52 -2.85 3.19 7.11
C ILE A 52 -2.35 2.34 5.93
N CYS A 53 -2.95 1.17 5.69
CA CYS A 53 -2.55 0.30 4.59
C CYS A 53 -2.76 1.00 3.23
N LEU A 54 -3.89 1.68 3.05
CA LEU A 54 -4.19 2.46 1.85
C LEU A 54 -3.24 3.65 1.68
N ALA A 55 -2.92 4.36 2.76
CA ALA A 55 -1.99 5.48 2.75
C ALA A 55 -0.57 5.05 2.33
N ILE A 56 -0.07 3.93 2.89
CA ILE A 56 1.25 3.39 2.53
C ILE A 56 1.25 2.88 1.09
N ALA A 57 0.19 2.19 0.65
CA ALA A 57 0.04 1.69 -0.71
C ALA A 57 0.17 2.80 -1.76
N LEU A 58 -0.32 4.01 -1.44
CA LEU A 58 -0.30 5.16 -2.33
C LEU A 58 0.98 6.00 -2.19
N LEU A 59 1.44 6.23 -0.96
CA LEU A 59 2.61 7.08 -0.69
C LEU A 59 3.92 6.44 -1.14
N VAL A 60 4.11 5.13 -0.95
CA VAL A 60 5.35 4.44 -1.33
C VAL A 60 5.68 4.60 -2.83
N PRO A 61 4.77 4.25 -3.77
CA PRO A 61 5.05 4.45 -5.19
C PRO A 61 5.11 5.92 -5.60
N ALA A 62 4.34 6.81 -4.95
CA ALA A 62 4.40 8.24 -5.22
C ALA A 62 5.78 8.85 -4.86
N ILE A 63 6.32 8.53 -3.68
CA ILE A 63 7.63 9.01 -3.23
C ILE A 63 8.74 8.44 -4.12
N TYR A 64 8.65 7.17 -4.50
CA TYR A 64 9.65 6.55 -5.40
C TYR A 64 9.67 7.21 -6.79
N ASN A 65 8.49 7.48 -7.37
CA ASN A 65 8.40 8.22 -8.63
C ASN A 65 8.96 9.64 -8.51
N LEU A 66 8.67 10.34 -7.40
CA LEU A 66 9.16 11.70 -7.16
C LEU A 66 10.69 11.73 -7.01
N TYR A 67 11.27 10.73 -6.32
CA TYR A 67 12.72 10.57 -6.21
C TYR A 67 13.39 10.36 -7.57
N ILE A 68 12.85 9.47 -8.41
CA ILE A 68 13.37 9.25 -9.78
C ILE A 68 13.25 10.54 -10.61
N PHE A 69 12.11 11.22 -10.54
CA PHE A 69 11.88 12.46 -11.29
C PHE A 69 12.89 13.55 -10.92
N ASN A 70 13.16 13.73 -9.62
CA ASN A 70 14.15 14.68 -9.14
C ASN A 70 15.57 14.28 -9.56
N LYS A 71 15.90 12.98 -9.52
CA LYS A 71 17.20 12.46 -9.98
C LYS A 71 17.41 12.64 -11.49
N MET A 72 16.34 12.57 -12.30
CA MET A 72 16.42 12.79 -13.75
C MET A 72 16.53 14.26 -14.16
N MET A 73 16.05 15.19 -13.31
CA MET A 73 16.18 16.63 -13.57
C MET A 73 17.51 17.22 -13.06
N GLN A 74 18.38 16.42 -12.45
CA GLN A 74 19.70 16.80 -11.98
C GLN A 74 20.78 16.37 -12.98
#